data_AF-A0A7C3FX61-F1
#
_entry.id   AF-A0A7C3FX61-F1
#
_cell.length_a   1.000
_cell.length_b   1.000
_cell.length_c   1.000
_cell.angle_alpha   90.00
_cell.angle_beta   90.00
_cell.angle_gamma   90.00
#
_symmetry.space_group_name_H-M   'P 1'
#
loop_
_entity.id
_entity.type
_entity.pdbx_description
1 polymer ?
#
loop_
_entity_poly.entity_id
_entity_poly.type
_entity_poly.pdbx_seq_one_letter_code
_entity_poly.pdbx_strand_id
1 'polypeptide(L)' 'MTSSNATAIACSNIAFIKYWANSDHPLRLAANSSLSMNLADYRAAARRLS' A
#
# COMPACT_ATOMS: atom_id res chain seq x y z
N MET A 1 5.57 12.64 29.37
CA MET A 1 4.98 11.98 28.19
C MET A 1 6.04 11.06 27.59
N THR A 2 5.76 9.77 27.46
CA THR A 2 6.71 8.78 26.92
C THR A 2 6.63 8.76 25.39
N SER A 3 7.77 8.94 24.72
CA SER A 3 7.89 8.75 23.28
C SER A 3 7.65 7.28 22.91
N SER A 4 6.61 7.01 22.11
CA SER A 4 6.32 5.68 21.58
C SER A 4 6.86 5.56 20.16
N ASN A 5 7.89 4.74 19.96
CA ASN A 5 8.41 4.39 18.64
C ASN A 5 7.71 3.14 18.09
N ALA A 6 7.41 3.14 16.79
CA ALA A 6 6.87 1.99 16.08
C ALA A 6 7.48 1.87 14.68
N THR A 7 7.71 0.64 14.23
CA THR A 7 8.19 0.32 12.89
C THR A 7 7.21 -0.64 12.21
N ALA A 8 6.83 -0.36 10.97
CA ALA A 8 5.98 -1.20 10.14
C ALA A 8 6.72 -1.61 8.87
N ILE A 9 6.38 -2.80 8.35
CA ILE A 9 6.92 -3.33 7.09
C ILE A 9 5.74 -3.65 6.17
N ALA A 10 5.79 -3.18 4.93
CA ALA A 10 4.80 -3.48 3.89
C ALA A 10 5.48 -4.13 2.68
N CYS A 11 4.82 -5.11 2.05
CA CYS A 11 5.31 -5.77 0.84
C CYS A 11 4.81 -5.03 -0.40
N SER A 12 5.67 -4.89 -1.42
CA SER A 12 5.27 -4.49 -2.76
C SER A 12 4.39 -5.57 -3.40
N ASN A 13 3.51 -5.17 -4.32
CA ASN A 13 2.64 -6.10 -5.05
C ASN A 13 2.68 -5.86 -6.56
N ILE A 14 2.38 -6.90 -7.34
CA ILE A 14 2.24 -6.84 -8.80
C ILE A 14 0.84 -7.31 -9.20
N ALA A 15 0.16 -6.54 -10.05
CA ALA A 15 -1.22 -6.78 -10.44
C ALA A 15 -1.34 -7.77 -11.61
N PHE A 16 -2.14 -8.83 -11.42
CA PHE A 16 -2.58 -9.73 -12.49
C PHE A 16 -3.84 -9.21 -13.16
N ILE A 17 -4.80 -8.70 -12.37
CA ILE A 17 -5.91 -7.88 -12.87
C ILE A 17 -5.58 -6.44 -12.53
N LYS A 18 -5.41 -5.61 -13.57
CA LYS A 18 -4.87 -4.26 -13.43
C LYS A 18 -5.87 -3.33 -12.76
N TYR A 19 -5.38 -2.56 -11.78
CA TYR A 19 -6.00 -1.29 -11.43
C TYR A 19 -5.63 -0.28 -12.50
N TRP A 20 -6.63 0.27 -13.20
CA TRP A 20 -6.43 1.33 -14.17
C TRP A 20 -7.63 2.27 -14.17
N ALA A 21 -7.33 3.56 -13.99
CA ALA A 21 -8.26 4.67 -13.79
C ALA A 21 -9.05 4.67 -12.45
N ASN A 22 -9.45 5.87 -12.07
CA ASN A 22 -10.37 6.13 -10.96
C ASN A 22 -11.73 6.51 -11.52
N SER A 23 -12.81 5.96 -10.95
CA SER A 23 -14.17 6.44 -11.19
C SER A 23 -14.42 7.75 -10.45
N ASP A 24 -13.83 7.90 -9.26
CA ASP A 24 -13.85 9.13 -8.46
C ASP A 24 -12.41 9.45 -8.04
N HIS A 25 -11.88 10.57 -8.55
CA HIS A 25 -10.49 10.96 -8.32
C HIS A 25 -10.23 11.52 -6.91
N PRO A 26 -11.07 12.44 -6.37
CA PRO A 26 -10.93 12.91 -4.99
C PRO A 26 -10.89 11.80 -3.94
N LEU A 27 -11.78 10.80 -4.06
CA LEU A 27 -11.85 9.66 -3.14
C LEU A 27 -10.93 8.50 -3.52
N ARG A 28 -10.29 8.57 -4.70
CA ARG A 28 -9.48 7.50 -5.31
C ARG A 28 -10.22 6.17 -5.44
N LEU A 29 -11.52 6.22 -5.74
CA LEU A 29 -12.30 5.02 -5.99
C LEU A 29 -11.92 4.45 -7.36
N ALA A 30 -11.59 3.16 -7.38
CA ALA A 30 -11.17 2.46 -8.57
C ALA A 30 -12.35 2.30 -9.55
N ALA A 31 -12.07 2.47 -10.85
CA ALA A 31 -13.07 2.20 -11.90
C ALA A 31 -13.40 0.69 -12.04
N ASN A 32 -12.54 -0.18 -11.50
CA ASN A 32 -12.69 -1.62 -11.51
C ASN A 32 -11.92 -2.23 -10.33
N SER A 33 -12.31 -3.44 -9.91
CA SER A 33 -11.55 -4.23 -8.95
C SER A 33 -10.24 -4.75 -9.57
N SER A 34 -9.18 -4.79 -8.76
CA SER A 34 -7.88 -5.36 -9.14
C SER A 34 -7.54 -6.60 -8.33
N LEU A 35 -6.61 -7.40 -8.83
CA LEU A 35 -6.09 -8.60 -8.17
C LEU A 35 -4.57 -8.61 -8.32
N SER A 36 -3.85 -8.76 -7.21
CA SER A 36 -2.38 -8.74 -7.19
C SER A 36 -1.79 -9.80 -6.26
N MET A 37 -0.49 -10.05 -6.42
CA MET A 37 0.30 -10.89 -5.53
C MET A 37 1.40 -10.05 -4.88
N ASN A 38 1.61 -10.25 -3.58
CA ASN A 38 2.74 -9.65 -2.86
C ASN A 38 4.04 -10.34 -3.25
N LEU A 39 5.11 -9.55 -3.40
CA LEU A 39 6.45 -10.05 -3.70
C LEU A 39 7.22 -10.22 -2.39
N ALA A 40 7.62 -11.44 -2.07
CA ALA A 40 8.21 -11.79 -0.77
C ALA A 40 9.45 -10.93 -0.41
N ASP A 41 10.30 -10.69 -1.40
CA ASP A 41 11.61 -10.04 -1.22
C ASP A 41 11.60 -8.52 -1.45
N TYR A 42 10.46 -7.94 -1.85
CA TYR A 42 10.34 -6.50 -2.07
C TYR A 42 9.49 -5.86 -0.98
N ARG A 43 10.14 -5.20 -0.01
CA ARG A 43 9.50 -4.62 1.18
C ARG A 43 9.98 -3.19 1.45
N ALA A 44 9.08 -2.37 1.98
CA ALA A 44 9.38 -1.04 2.50
C ALA A 44 9.17 -1.01 4.03
N ALA A 45 10.07 -0.33 4.74
CA ALA A 45 9.97 -0.11 6.19
C ALA A 45 9.64 1.36 6.48
N ALA A 46 8.68 1.60 7.37
CA ALA A 46 8.30 2.92 7.85
C ALA A 46 8.46 3.00 9.37
N ARG A 47 9.10 4.05 9.88
CA ARG A 47 9.29 4.28 11.31
C ARG A 47 8.58 5.57 11.73
N ARG A 48 7.75 5.48 12.76
CA ARG A 48 7.18 6.66 13.42
C ARG A 48 8.22 7.24 14.37
N LEU A 49 8.66 8.47 14.10
CA LEU A 49 9.51 9.26 14.99
C LEU A 49 8.62 10.11 15.89
N SER A 50 8.96 10.20 17.17
CA SER A 50 8.23 10.95 18.20
C SER A 50 8.55 12.43 18.22
#